data_AF-A0A6P8TMA8-F1
#
_entry.id   AF-A0A6P8TMA8-F1
#
_cell.length_a   1.000
_cell.length_b   1.000
_cell.length_c   1.000
_cell.angle_alpha   90.00
_cell.angle_beta   90.00
_cell.angle_gamma   90.00
#
_symmetry.space_group_name_H-M   'P 1'
#
loop_
_entity.id
_entity.type
_entity.pdbx_description
1 polymer ?
#
loop_
_entity_poly.entity_id
_entity_poly.type
_entity_poly.pdbx_seq_one_letter_code
_entity_poly.pdbx_strand_id
1 'polypeptide(L)'
;MLRMTHREVKWMLHQSLWKKKDTEVVVSVVPTQIRGNSFTIRHSDMRTLRPHQWLTGEIIECLFHIHAHKCELGTRIYILNHYSAGVILFGKREEVMKHTLSKIHFDSYGAIVSFVHVDGVHWTFLYINAEESTVYLADPARNSAEQAESDNAANKFSDYFKMRRTCCSKTDWVDIKWKRGVMKHPVQQDGNSCGVVVCMMAKEVMEVFPKTPTMAFGTTKKEMAHQRKVLAMEILTASVFDKEVNCAMCAGIKPPGSMPHHTHTDWIQCDSCFRWCHTQCLHMDQKSLEVGDWVCSLCDK
;
A
#
# COMPACT_ATOMS: atom_id res chain seq x y z
N MET A 1 0.52 -11.17 22.18
CA MET A 1 1.04 -10.30 21.11
C MET A 1 1.16 -8.89 21.67
N LEU A 2 2.36 -8.49 22.11
CA LEU A 2 2.61 -7.13 22.63
C LEU A 2 2.77 -6.20 21.42
N ARG A 3 1.83 -5.27 21.23
CA ARG A 3 1.99 -4.18 20.25
C ARG A 3 3.16 -3.31 20.67
N MET A 4 4.08 -3.02 19.75
CA MET A 4 5.23 -2.16 20.03
C MET A 4 4.76 -0.78 20.53
N THR A 5 5.43 -0.27 21.55
CA THR A 5 5.17 1.08 22.06
C THR A 5 5.69 2.14 21.08
N HIS A 6 5.07 3.32 21.09
CA HIS A 6 5.47 4.45 20.23
C HIS A 6 6.97 4.83 20.37
N ARG A 7 7.57 4.61 21.55
CA ARG A 7 9.00 4.85 21.79
C ARG A 7 9.88 3.83 21.07
N GLU A 8 9.50 2.55 21.08
CA GLU A 8 10.25 1.46 20.43
C GLU A 8 10.23 1.61 18.91
N VAL A 9 9.08 1.95 18.33
CA VAL A 9 8.96 2.15 16.88
C VAL A 9 9.80 3.34 16.41
N LYS A 10 9.79 4.45 17.16
CA LYS A 10 10.60 5.65 16.85
C LYS A 10 12.10 5.36 16.89
N TRP A 11 12.55 4.54 17.85
CA TRP A 11 13.94 4.10 17.95
C TRP A 11 14.32 3.19 16.76
N MET A 12 13.45 2.23 16.41
CA MET A 12 13.66 1.29 15.31
C MET A 12 13.79 2.00 13.95
N LEU A 13 12.97 3.02 13.67
CA LEU A 13 13.06 3.78 12.42
C LEU A 13 14.41 4.49 12.26
N HIS A 14 14.82 5.26 13.28
CA HIS A 14 15.96 6.16 13.18
C HIS A 14 17.33 5.48 13.34
N GLN A 15 17.42 4.43 14.17
CA GLN A 15 18.69 3.75 14.46
C GLN A 15 18.91 2.53 13.57
N SER A 16 17.86 1.76 13.23
CA SER A 16 18.02 0.45 12.59
C SER A 16 17.54 0.31 11.15
N LEU A 17 16.60 1.13 10.66
CA LEU A 17 16.07 1.00 9.29
C LEU A 17 16.58 2.10 8.35
N TRP A 18 16.50 3.39 8.74
CA TRP A 18 16.92 4.48 7.84
C TRP A 18 18.42 4.68 7.67
N LYS A 19 19.28 3.96 8.41
CA LYS A 19 20.74 4.08 8.25
C LYS A 19 21.36 2.93 7.45
N LYS A 20 20.63 1.84 7.22
CA LYS A 20 21.15 0.62 6.61
C LYS A 20 20.97 0.61 5.09
N LYS A 21 21.74 -0.24 4.40
CA LYS A 21 21.59 -0.54 2.97
C LYS A 21 20.27 -1.28 2.72
N ASP A 22 19.81 -1.28 1.47
CA ASP A 22 18.51 -1.87 1.13
C ASP A 22 18.63 -3.38 1.33
N THR A 23 17.59 -3.96 1.92
CA THR A 23 17.51 -5.40 2.12
C THR A 23 16.08 -5.84 1.88
N GLU A 24 15.93 -7.13 1.56
CA GLU A 24 14.61 -7.72 1.30
C GLU A 24 13.99 -8.33 2.57
N VAL A 25 14.56 -8.02 3.74
CA VAL A 25 14.04 -8.46 5.04
C VAL A 25 12.69 -7.79 5.29
N VAL A 26 11.70 -8.59 5.68
CA VAL A 26 10.37 -8.16 6.08
C VAL A 26 10.44 -7.38 7.40
N VAL A 27 9.95 -6.15 7.38
CA VAL A 27 9.91 -5.26 8.55
C VAL A 27 8.50 -5.01 9.06
N SER A 28 7.48 -5.20 8.22
CA SER A 28 6.07 -5.13 8.62
C SER A 28 5.20 -6.06 7.77
N VAL A 29 4.14 -6.60 8.37
CA VAL A 29 3.07 -7.33 7.66
C VAL A 29 1.75 -6.70 8.06
N VAL A 30 1.01 -6.15 7.10
CA VAL A 30 -0.22 -5.40 7.37
C VAL A 30 -1.41 -6.10 6.72
N PRO A 31 -2.44 -6.49 7.49
CA PRO A 31 -3.65 -7.09 6.94
C PRO A 31 -4.34 -6.15 5.95
N THR A 32 -4.86 -6.70 4.85
CA THR A 32 -5.68 -5.93 3.89
C THR A 32 -7.16 -6.02 4.26
N GLN A 33 -8.00 -5.26 3.57
CA GLN A 33 -9.46 -5.37 3.72
C GLN A 33 -10.00 -6.74 3.25
N ILE A 34 -9.22 -7.46 2.43
CA ILE A 34 -9.58 -8.79 1.94
C ILE A 34 -9.09 -9.80 2.97
N ARG A 35 -10.03 -10.47 3.64
CA ARG A 35 -9.75 -11.44 4.69
C ARG A 35 -8.75 -12.51 4.20
N GLY A 36 -7.69 -12.72 4.99
CA GLY A 36 -6.65 -13.71 4.70
C GLY A 36 -5.49 -13.17 3.85
N ASN A 37 -5.60 -11.94 3.32
CA ASN A 37 -4.52 -11.30 2.59
C ASN A 37 -3.78 -10.29 3.48
N SER A 38 -2.50 -10.07 3.19
CA SER A 38 -1.68 -9.07 3.89
C SER A 38 -0.63 -8.48 2.94
N PHE A 39 -0.30 -7.22 3.14
CA PHE A 39 0.90 -6.60 2.56
C PHE A 39 2.11 -7.01 3.37
N THR A 40 3.14 -7.48 2.67
CA THR A 40 4.45 -7.72 3.25
C THR A 40 5.35 -6.55 2.86
N ILE A 41 5.73 -5.73 3.85
CA ILE A 41 6.58 -4.56 3.63
C ILE A 41 8.02 -4.96 3.94
N ARG A 42 8.87 -4.87 2.92
CA ARG A 42 10.31 -5.12 3.04
C ARG A 42 11.03 -3.87 3.50
N HIS A 43 12.27 -4.05 3.92
CA HIS A 43 13.10 -2.94 4.36
C HIS A 43 13.35 -1.93 3.23
N SER A 44 13.60 -2.41 2.01
CA SER A 44 13.69 -1.59 0.79
C SER A 44 12.44 -0.73 0.56
N ASP A 45 11.24 -1.30 0.70
CA ASP A 45 9.98 -0.54 0.63
C ASP A 45 9.91 0.55 1.69
N MET A 46 10.14 0.18 2.97
CA MET A 46 10.10 1.11 4.10
C MET A 46 11.10 2.26 3.95
N ARG A 47 12.22 2.03 3.26
CA ARG A 47 13.22 3.05 3.01
C ARG A 47 12.77 4.13 2.03
N THR A 48 11.74 3.89 1.22
CA THR A 48 11.16 4.93 0.36
C THR A 48 10.49 6.06 1.16
N LEU A 49 10.16 5.80 2.43
CA LEU A 49 9.71 6.84 3.37
C LEU A 49 10.85 7.72 3.90
N ARG A 50 12.11 7.51 3.48
CA ARG A 50 13.18 8.49 3.77
C ARG A 50 12.85 9.85 3.14
N PRO A 51 13.34 10.96 3.71
CA PRO A 51 13.22 12.25 3.07
C PRO A 51 13.74 12.21 1.62
N HIS A 52 13.01 12.87 0.72
CA HIS A 52 13.37 13.06 -0.69
C HIS A 52 13.37 11.81 -1.59
N GLN A 53 12.76 10.71 -1.13
CA GLN A 53 12.59 9.50 -1.93
C GLN A 53 11.16 9.40 -2.49
N TRP A 54 10.99 8.72 -3.61
CA TRP A 54 9.67 8.41 -4.17
C TRP A 54 9.10 7.19 -3.47
N LEU A 55 7.85 7.27 -3.01
CA LEU A 55 7.17 6.12 -2.41
C LEU A 55 6.88 5.07 -3.49
N THR A 56 6.99 3.79 -3.10
CA THR A 56 6.50 2.67 -3.91
C THR A 56 4.98 2.53 -3.79
N GLY A 57 4.37 1.85 -4.76
CA GLY A 57 2.93 1.58 -4.73
C GLY A 57 2.53 0.72 -3.53
N GLU A 58 3.38 -0.23 -3.12
CA GLU A 58 3.19 -1.11 -1.96
C GLU A 58 3.03 -0.30 -0.66
N ILE A 59 3.83 0.76 -0.49
CA ILE A 59 3.74 1.64 0.68
C ILE A 59 2.44 2.43 0.68
N ILE A 60 2.07 3.02 -0.46
CA ILE A 60 0.85 3.84 -0.59
C ILE A 60 -0.40 2.96 -0.37
N GLU A 61 -0.47 1.80 -1.02
CA GLU A 61 -1.61 0.88 -0.92
C GLU A 61 -1.74 0.31 0.50
N CYS A 62 -0.63 -0.06 1.13
CA CYS A 62 -0.60 -0.48 2.54
C CYS A 62 -1.19 0.60 3.46
N LEU A 63 -0.82 1.87 3.27
CA LEU A 63 -1.35 2.99 4.04
C LEU A 63 -2.85 3.20 3.81
N PHE A 64 -3.34 3.01 2.59
CA PHE A 64 -4.78 3.07 2.30
C PHE A 64 -5.53 2.02 3.12
N HIS A 65 -5.03 0.79 3.18
CA HIS A 65 -5.63 -0.26 4.00
C HIS A 65 -5.59 0.06 5.50
N ILE A 66 -4.49 0.65 6.00
CA ILE A 66 -4.39 1.10 7.40
C ILE A 66 -5.46 2.14 7.70
N HIS A 67 -5.61 3.16 6.84
CA HIS A 67 -6.60 4.22 7.03
C HIS A 67 -8.03 3.69 6.94
N ALA A 68 -8.33 2.83 5.97
CA ALA A 68 -9.64 2.21 5.85
C ALA A 68 -9.97 1.35 7.07
N HIS A 69 -9.00 0.61 7.62
CA HIS A 69 -9.20 -0.15 8.85
C HIS A 69 -9.45 0.78 10.06
N LYS A 70 -8.66 1.84 10.22
CA LYS A 70 -8.83 2.82 11.31
C LYS A 70 -10.20 3.51 11.29
N CYS A 71 -10.76 3.73 10.10
CA CYS A 71 -12.06 4.36 9.90
C CYS A 71 -13.21 3.34 9.77
N GLU A 72 -12.95 2.04 9.94
CA GLU A 72 -13.95 0.97 9.81
C GLU A 72 -14.66 0.93 8.43
N LEU A 73 -13.91 1.22 7.36
CA LEU A 73 -14.43 1.36 5.98
C LEU A 73 -14.22 0.12 5.10
N GLY A 74 -13.68 -0.98 5.64
CA GLY A 74 -13.30 -2.16 4.84
C GLY A 74 -14.46 -2.81 4.06
N THR A 75 -15.71 -2.55 4.43
CA THR A 75 -16.92 -2.99 3.72
C THR A 75 -17.67 -1.85 3.02
N ARG A 76 -17.18 -0.61 3.09
CA ARG A 76 -17.84 0.59 2.55
C ARG A 76 -17.04 1.22 1.41
N ILE A 77 -15.72 1.12 1.45
CA ILE A 77 -14.81 1.60 0.41
C ILE A 77 -14.01 0.41 -0.11
N TYR A 78 -14.01 0.21 -1.42
CA TYR A 78 -13.12 -0.74 -2.05
C TYR A 78 -11.79 -0.06 -2.38
N ILE A 79 -10.71 -0.49 -1.73
CA ILE A 79 -9.35 -0.14 -2.17
C ILE A 79 -9.01 -0.94 -3.43
N LEU A 80 -8.86 -0.23 -4.55
CA LEU A 80 -8.42 -0.79 -5.83
C LEU A 80 -6.90 -0.66 -5.92
N ASN A 81 -6.21 -1.75 -6.28
CA ASN A 81 -4.76 -1.68 -6.45
C ASN A 81 -4.37 -0.76 -7.61
N HIS A 82 -3.24 -0.08 -7.45
CA HIS A 82 -2.81 0.98 -8.37
C HIS A 82 -2.52 0.46 -9.79
N TYR A 83 -2.05 -0.78 -9.92
CA TYR A 83 -1.85 -1.43 -11.22
C TYR A 83 -3.17 -1.57 -11.99
N SER A 84 -4.21 -2.09 -11.34
CA SER A 84 -5.52 -2.28 -11.97
C SER A 84 -6.18 -0.95 -12.28
N ALA A 85 -6.07 0.04 -11.39
CA ALA A 85 -6.54 1.40 -11.66
C ALA A 85 -5.82 2.02 -12.87
N GLY A 86 -4.49 1.87 -12.95
CA GLY A 86 -3.71 2.33 -14.10
C GLY A 86 -4.11 1.65 -15.40
N VAL A 87 -4.30 0.33 -15.39
CA VAL A 87 -4.78 -0.42 -16.58
C VAL A 87 -6.18 0.05 -16.99
N ILE A 88 -7.10 0.26 -16.05
CA ILE A 88 -8.46 0.73 -16.37
C ILE A 88 -8.44 2.13 -17.00
N LEU A 89 -7.60 3.04 -16.49
CA LEU A 89 -7.53 4.41 -17.00
C LEU A 89 -6.78 4.52 -18.33
N PHE A 90 -5.65 3.84 -18.45
CA PHE A 90 -4.67 4.10 -19.51
C PHE A 90 -4.45 2.91 -20.46
N GLY A 91 -4.85 1.71 -20.05
CA GLY A 91 -4.64 0.48 -20.80
C GLY A 91 -5.55 0.35 -22.04
N LYS A 92 -5.16 -0.58 -22.92
CA LYS A 92 -5.97 -1.01 -24.06
C LYS A 92 -7.09 -1.93 -23.58
N ARG A 93 -8.18 -2.00 -24.35
CA ARG A 93 -9.37 -2.81 -24.03
C ARG A 93 -9.03 -4.26 -23.64
N GLU A 94 -8.11 -4.90 -24.35
CA GLU A 94 -7.67 -6.29 -24.09
C GLU A 94 -6.95 -6.45 -22.74
N GLU A 95 -6.21 -5.43 -22.30
CA GLU A 95 -5.55 -5.41 -21.00
C GLU A 95 -6.60 -5.21 -19.90
N VAL A 96 -7.51 -4.26 -20.09
CA VAL A 96 -8.63 -4.00 -19.16
C VAL A 96 -9.48 -5.25 -18.92
N MET A 97 -9.72 -6.07 -19.94
CA MET A 97 -10.46 -7.34 -19.83
C MET A 97 -9.80 -8.36 -18.89
N LYS A 98 -8.49 -8.28 -18.65
CA LYS A 98 -7.79 -9.12 -17.67
C LYS A 98 -8.00 -8.64 -16.23
N HIS A 99 -8.46 -7.40 -16.05
CA HIS A 99 -8.71 -6.76 -14.76
C HIS A 99 -10.22 -6.64 -14.47
N THR A 100 -11.02 -7.64 -14.85
CA THR A 100 -12.48 -7.63 -14.61
C THR A 100 -12.88 -7.69 -13.15
N LEU A 101 -11.96 -8.07 -12.24
CA LEU A 101 -12.24 -8.23 -10.80
C LEU A 101 -13.53 -9.04 -10.58
N SER A 102 -13.63 -10.21 -11.24
CA SER A 102 -14.86 -11.01 -11.32
C SER A 102 -15.41 -11.47 -9.97
N LYS A 103 -14.57 -11.54 -8.94
CA LYS A 103 -14.95 -11.87 -7.56
C LYS A 103 -15.48 -10.68 -6.75
N ILE A 104 -15.36 -9.45 -7.28
CA ILE A 104 -15.80 -8.22 -6.60
C ILE A 104 -17.19 -7.83 -7.10
N HIS A 105 -18.00 -7.28 -6.21
CA HIS A 105 -19.30 -6.69 -6.52
C HIS A 105 -19.32 -5.26 -5.96
N PHE A 106 -19.26 -4.26 -6.82
CA PHE A 106 -19.10 -2.86 -6.43
C PHE A 106 -20.35 -2.28 -5.77
N ASP A 107 -21.55 -2.82 -6.01
CA ASP A 107 -22.75 -2.41 -5.27
C ASP A 107 -22.66 -2.72 -3.76
N SER A 108 -21.71 -3.58 -3.35
CA SER A 108 -21.40 -3.79 -1.92
C SER A 108 -20.63 -2.63 -1.28
N TYR A 109 -20.19 -1.65 -2.07
CA TYR A 109 -19.41 -0.50 -1.61
C TYR A 109 -20.11 0.80 -2.00
N GLY A 110 -19.80 1.89 -1.30
CA GLY A 110 -20.21 3.25 -1.69
C GLY A 110 -19.18 3.98 -2.52
N ALA A 111 -17.91 3.54 -2.47
CA ALA A 111 -16.83 4.19 -3.19
C ALA A 111 -15.66 3.24 -3.51
N ILE A 112 -14.82 3.69 -4.46
CA ILE A 112 -13.48 3.14 -4.70
C ILE A 112 -12.46 4.22 -4.34
N VAL A 113 -11.40 3.82 -3.65
CA VAL A 113 -10.21 4.65 -3.43
C VAL A 113 -8.99 3.94 -4.03
N SER A 114 -8.16 4.67 -4.76
CA SER A 114 -6.97 4.18 -5.42
C SER A 114 -6.01 5.34 -5.70
N PHE A 115 -4.91 5.01 -6.35
CA PHE A 115 -3.96 5.94 -6.92
C PHE A 115 -3.40 5.32 -8.20
N VAL A 116 -2.77 6.12 -9.06
CA VAL A 116 -2.20 5.65 -10.33
C VAL A 116 -0.84 6.26 -10.60
N HIS A 117 0.01 5.48 -11.26
CA HIS A 117 1.34 5.92 -11.68
C HIS A 117 1.26 6.51 -13.08
N VAL A 118 1.49 7.81 -13.20
CA VAL A 118 1.46 8.56 -14.46
C VAL A 118 2.89 8.73 -14.96
N ASP A 119 3.11 8.38 -16.24
CA ASP A 119 4.37 8.50 -16.98
C ASP A 119 5.61 7.93 -16.27
N GLY A 120 5.42 6.96 -15.37
CA GLY A 120 6.51 6.30 -14.65
C GLY A 120 7.19 7.16 -13.58
N VAL A 121 6.66 8.36 -13.29
CA VAL A 121 7.33 9.33 -12.41
C VAL A 121 6.43 10.03 -11.40
N HIS A 122 5.12 9.88 -11.49
CA HIS A 122 4.20 10.69 -10.72
C HIS A 122 3.00 9.89 -10.21
N TRP A 123 2.59 10.16 -8.97
CA TRP A 123 1.43 9.52 -8.35
C TRP A 123 0.25 10.47 -8.30
N THR A 124 -0.89 10.01 -8.81
CA THR A 124 -2.15 10.76 -8.82
C THR A 124 -3.20 10.01 -8.00
N PHE A 125 -4.02 10.72 -7.23
CA PHE A 125 -5.05 10.13 -6.38
C PHE A 125 -6.34 9.89 -7.16
N LEU A 126 -6.92 8.69 -7.06
CA LEU A 126 -8.18 8.32 -7.69
C LEU A 126 -9.25 8.04 -6.63
N TYR A 127 -10.36 8.77 -6.70
CA TYR A 127 -11.53 8.56 -5.86
C TYR A 127 -12.80 8.48 -6.72
N ILE A 128 -13.60 7.45 -6.50
CA ILE A 128 -14.88 7.24 -7.20
C ILE A 128 -15.96 7.13 -6.15
N ASN A 129 -16.90 8.06 -6.16
CA ASN A 129 -18.03 8.11 -5.24
C ASN A 129 -19.32 7.74 -5.99
N ALA A 130 -19.89 6.57 -5.68
CA ALA A 130 -21.07 6.07 -6.38
C ALA A 130 -22.33 6.88 -6.06
N GLU A 131 -22.48 7.34 -4.82
CA GLU A 131 -23.62 8.15 -4.39
C GLU A 131 -23.66 9.49 -5.12
N GLU A 132 -22.50 10.13 -5.28
CA GLU A 132 -22.37 11.39 -6.03
C GLU A 132 -22.25 11.18 -7.54
N SER A 133 -22.18 9.93 -8.00
CA SER A 133 -21.88 9.54 -9.39
C SER A 133 -20.63 10.22 -9.93
N THR A 134 -19.61 10.45 -9.10
CA THR A 134 -18.48 11.33 -9.43
C THR A 134 -17.14 10.59 -9.36
N VAL A 135 -16.28 10.83 -10.36
CA VAL A 135 -14.90 10.36 -10.42
C VAL A 135 -13.95 11.56 -10.30
N TYR A 136 -13.02 11.46 -9.35
CA TYR A 136 -11.98 12.45 -9.08
C TYR A 136 -10.63 11.82 -9.38
N LEU A 137 -9.85 12.45 -10.24
CA LEU A 137 -8.45 12.15 -10.44
C LEU A 137 -7.65 13.39 -10.02
N ALA A 138 -7.24 13.44 -8.76
CA ALA A 138 -6.63 14.60 -8.13
C ALA A 138 -5.10 14.51 -8.17
N ASP A 139 -4.47 15.52 -8.76
CA ASP A 139 -3.04 15.58 -9.01
C ASP A 139 -2.33 16.31 -7.86
N PRO A 140 -1.43 15.67 -7.10
CA PRO A 140 -0.66 16.35 -6.07
C PRO A 140 0.16 17.55 -6.56
N ALA A 141 0.45 17.66 -7.85
CA ALA A 141 1.13 18.79 -8.48
C ALA A 141 0.12 19.83 -9.02
N ARG A 142 0.62 21.02 -9.37
CA ARG A 142 -0.23 21.99 -10.07
C ARG A 142 -0.49 21.50 -11.50
N ASN A 143 -1.71 21.06 -11.77
CA ASN A 143 -2.11 20.56 -13.06
C ASN A 143 -3.38 21.29 -13.56
N SER A 144 -3.26 22.01 -14.69
CA SER A 144 -4.42 22.69 -15.30
C SER A 144 -5.34 21.74 -16.07
N ALA A 145 -4.88 20.53 -16.38
CA ALA A 145 -5.63 19.50 -17.09
C ALA A 145 -6.43 18.56 -16.16
N GLU A 146 -6.27 18.66 -14.85
CA GLU A 146 -6.90 17.77 -13.85
C GLU A 146 -8.41 17.58 -14.08
N GLN A 147 -9.11 18.64 -14.46
CA GLN A 147 -10.53 18.57 -14.78
C GLN A 147 -10.82 17.70 -16.01
N ALA A 148 -10.04 17.84 -17.08
CA ALA A 148 -10.17 17.03 -18.29
C ALA A 148 -9.74 15.58 -18.05
N GLU A 149 -8.72 15.36 -17.21
CA GLU A 149 -8.26 14.04 -16.80
C GLU A 149 -9.32 13.31 -15.96
N SER A 150 -9.98 14.00 -15.05
CA SER A 150 -11.12 13.47 -14.28
C SER A 150 -12.32 13.15 -15.17
N ASP A 151 -12.55 13.92 -16.24
CA ASP A 151 -13.58 13.64 -17.25
C ASP A 151 -13.27 12.36 -18.04
N ASN A 152 -12.02 12.23 -18.50
CA ASN A 152 -11.54 11.00 -19.13
C ASN A 152 -11.64 9.80 -18.18
N ALA A 153 -11.28 9.96 -16.91
CA ALA A 153 -11.40 8.91 -15.90
C ALA A 153 -12.85 8.45 -15.70
N ALA A 154 -13.81 9.39 -15.63
CA ALA A 154 -15.24 9.07 -15.56
C ALA A 154 -15.70 8.23 -16.76
N ASN A 155 -15.28 8.60 -17.97
CA ASN A 155 -15.59 7.85 -19.19
C ASN A 155 -15.00 6.44 -19.16
N LYS A 156 -13.72 6.32 -18.77
CA LYS A 156 -13.01 5.02 -18.65
C LYS A 156 -13.67 4.08 -17.65
N PHE A 157 -14.08 4.59 -16.48
CA PHE A 157 -14.79 3.77 -15.50
C PHE A 157 -16.21 3.40 -15.93
N SER A 158 -16.94 4.30 -16.60
CA SER A 158 -18.21 3.95 -17.25
C SER A 158 -18.04 2.77 -18.23
N ASP A 159 -17.04 2.82 -19.08
CA ASP A 159 -16.78 1.76 -20.06
C ASP A 159 -16.32 0.47 -19.38
N TYR A 160 -15.53 0.57 -18.31
CA TYR A 160 -15.11 -0.56 -17.49
C TYR A 160 -16.32 -1.29 -16.88
N PHE A 161 -17.27 -0.60 -16.24
CA PHE A 161 -18.46 -1.26 -15.68
C PHE A 161 -19.32 -1.92 -16.76
N LYS A 162 -19.55 -1.24 -17.89
CA LYS A 162 -20.25 -1.83 -19.05
C LYS A 162 -19.55 -3.08 -19.58
N MET A 163 -18.21 -3.06 -19.64
CA MET A 163 -17.40 -4.19 -20.07
C MET A 163 -17.50 -5.37 -19.10
N ARG A 164 -17.54 -5.13 -17.77
CA ARG A 164 -17.80 -6.18 -16.78
C ARG A 164 -19.17 -6.84 -16.95
N ARG A 165 -20.21 -6.07 -17.33
CA ARG A 165 -21.51 -6.66 -17.70
C ARG A 165 -21.38 -7.65 -18.84
N THR A 166 -20.70 -7.26 -19.91
CA THR A 166 -20.53 -8.13 -21.09
C THR A 166 -19.64 -9.34 -20.81
N CYS A 167 -18.52 -9.16 -20.08
CA CYS A 167 -17.51 -10.21 -19.91
C CYS A 167 -17.81 -11.17 -18.75
N CYS A 168 -18.48 -10.72 -17.69
CA CYS A 168 -18.71 -11.54 -16.50
C CYS A 168 -20.11 -11.37 -15.88
N SER A 169 -21.08 -10.84 -16.63
CA SER A 169 -22.49 -10.67 -16.20
C SER A 169 -22.65 -9.84 -14.92
N LYS A 170 -21.70 -8.92 -14.68
CA LYS A 170 -21.68 -8.03 -13.52
C LYS A 170 -22.40 -6.72 -13.85
N THR A 171 -23.52 -6.45 -13.20
CA THR A 171 -24.37 -5.26 -13.45
C THR A 171 -24.14 -4.12 -12.47
N ASP A 172 -23.23 -4.28 -11.52
CA ASP A 172 -22.88 -3.29 -10.52
C ASP A 172 -22.34 -2.01 -11.16
N TRP A 173 -22.94 -0.89 -10.77
CA TRP A 173 -22.62 0.48 -11.20
C TRP A 173 -22.67 0.76 -12.72
N VAL A 174 -23.26 -0.12 -13.52
CA VAL A 174 -23.32 0.03 -14.99
C VAL A 174 -24.20 1.20 -15.42
N ASP A 175 -25.28 1.45 -14.69
CA ASP A 175 -26.28 2.47 -15.03
C ASP A 175 -26.03 3.82 -14.35
N ILE A 176 -24.96 3.93 -13.55
CA ILE A 176 -24.54 5.19 -12.95
C ILE A 176 -24.00 6.12 -14.05
N LYS A 177 -24.53 7.35 -14.08
CA LYS A 177 -24.06 8.40 -14.99
C LYS A 177 -22.85 9.11 -14.39
N TRP A 178 -21.69 8.49 -14.52
CA TRP A 178 -20.43 9.01 -14.00
C TRP A 178 -20.10 10.39 -14.60
N LYS A 179 -19.76 11.34 -13.74
CA LYS A 179 -19.29 12.68 -14.10
C LYS A 179 -17.93 12.96 -13.48
N ARG A 180 -17.21 13.94 -14.02
CA ARG A 180 -15.97 14.44 -13.42
C ARG A 180 -16.24 15.15 -12.10
N GLY A 181 -15.31 15.02 -11.16
CA GLY A 181 -15.18 15.84 -9.97
C GLY A 181 -13.90 16.65 -10.02
N VAL A 182 -13.84 17.72 -9.22
CA VAL A 182 -12.61 18.45 -8.92
C VAL A 182 -12.56 18.58 -7.41
N MET A 183 -11.43 18.22 -6.81
CA MET A 183 -11.25 18.28 -5.38
C MET A 183 -10.25 19.39 -5.07
N LYS A 184 -10.63 20.36 -4.24
CA LYS A 184 -9.67 21.37 -3.80
C LYS A 184 -8.71 20.72 -2.79
N HIS A 185 -7.43 20.68 -3.11
CA HIS A 185 -6.41 20.11 -2.25
C HIS A 185 -5.11 20.92 -2.24
N PRO A 186 -4.30 20.80 -1.17
CA PRO A 186 -2.92 21.29 -1.17
C PRO A 186 -2.10 20.60 -2.27
N VAL A 187 -1.14 21.33 -2.85
CA VAL A 187 -0.21 20.81 -3.86
C VAL A 187 1.19 20.65 -3.27
N GLN A 188 1.93 19.64 -3.72
CA GLN A 188 3.32 19.43 -3.36
C GLN A 188 4.19 20.63 -3.74
N GLN A 189 5.25 20.85 -2.97
CA GLN A 189 6.24 21.91 -3.20
C GLN A 189 7.61 21.36 -3.63
N ASP A 190 7.70 20.06 -3.86
CA ASP A 190 8.90 19.35 -4.31
C ASP A 190 8.53 18.32 -5.39
N GLY A 191 9.54 17.68 -5.99
CA GLY A 191 9.36 16.67 -7.03
C GLY A 191 9.36 15.22 -6.53
N ASN A 192 9.13 14.98 -5.24
CA ASN A 192 9.21 13.62 -4.67
C ASN A 192 8.16 13.29 -3.61
N SER A 193 7.29 14.22 -3.26
CA SER A 193 6.27 14.03 -2.24
C SER A 193 4.88 13.69 -2.77
N CYS A 194 4.71 13.44 -4.07
CA CYS A 194 3.41 13.13 -4.68
C CYS A 194 2.75 11.93 -4.00
N GLY A 195 3.48 10.84 -3.78
CA GLY A 195 2.99 9.67 -3.04
C GLY A 195 2.60 9.98 -1.59
N VAL A 196 3.32 10.89 -0.91
CA VAL A 196 2.97 11.32 0.46
C VAL A 196 1.67 12.11 0.46
N VAL A 197 1.52 13.04 -0.48
CA VAL A 197 0.31 13.85 -0.64
C VAL A 197 -0.89 12.97 -1.02
N VAL A 198 -0.72 11.98 -1.90
CA VAL A 198 -1.74 10.96 -2.22
C VAL A 198 -2.20 10.22 -0.97
N CYS A 199 -1.28 9.81 -0.09
CA CYS A 199 -1.65 9.17 1.19
C CYS A 199 -2.47 10.11 2.08
N MET A 200 -2.11 11.40 2.13
CA MET A 200 -2.84 12.41 2.89
C MET A 200 -4.23 12.66 2.31
N MET A 201 -4.37 12.74 0.98
CA MET A 201 -5.67 12.85 0.30
C MET A 201 -6.59 11.68 0.63
N ALA A 202 -6.07 10.45 0.55
CA ALA A 202 -6.84 9.25 0.87
C ALA A 202 -7.30 9.25 2.33
N LYS A 203 -6.42 9.65 3.26
CA LYS A 203 -6.75 9.80 4.67
C LYS A 203 -7.91 10.77 4.87
N GLU A 204 -7.83 11.98 4.32
CA GLU A 204 -8.89 12.99 4.45
C GLU A 204 -10.23 12.51 3.87
N VAL A 205 -10.22 11.83 2.70
CA VAL A 205 -11.44 11.24 2.12
C VAL A 205 -12.04 10.18 3.03
N MET A 206 -11.22 9.28 3.56
CA MET A 206 -11.69 8.19 4.43
C MET A 206 -12.24 8.71 5.76
N GLU A 207 -11.60 9.71 6.38
CA GLU A 207 -12.02 10.23 7.68
C GLU A 207 -13.42 10.88 7.69
N VAL A 208 -13.88 11.39 6.54
CA VAL A 208 -15.19 12.07 6.44
C VAL A 208 -16.22 11.32 5.58
N PHE A 209 -15.86 10.14 5.05
CA PHE A 209 -16.73 9.36 4.18
C PHE A 209 -18.10 9.09 4.82
N PRO A 210 -19.23 9.34 4.13
CA PRO A 210 -19.39 9.50 2.67
C PRO A 210 -19.28 10.92 2.12
N LYS A 211 -18.93 11.91 2.94
CA LYS A 211 -18.85 13.32 2.50
C LYS A 211 -17.60 13.57 1.66
N THR A 212 -17.61 14.61 0.83
CA THR A 212 -16.39 15.14 0.21
C THR A 212 -15.58 15.94 1.25
N PRO A 213 -14.27 15.69 1.42
CA PRO A 213 -13.45 16.47 2.35
C PRO A 213 -13.17 17.88 1.85
N THR A 214 -12.93 18.79 2.79
CA THR A 214 -12.18 20.03 2.53
C THR A 214 -10.75 19.80 2.99
N MET A 215 -9.83 19.56 2.06
CA MET A 215 -8.47 19.19 2.40
C MET A 215 -7.64 20.39 2.85
N ALA A 216 -7.11 20.33 4.07
CA ALA A 216 -6.28 21.37 4.65
C ALA A 216 -5.07 20.75 5.37
N PHE A 217 -3.98 20.56 4.65
CA PHE A 217 -2.71 20.10 5.21
C PHE A 217 -1.53 20.83 4.56
N GLY A 218 -0.42 20.93 5.30
CA GLY A 218 0.78 21.61 4.84
C GLY A 218 1.67 20.72 3.97
N THR A 219 2.29 21.32 2.94
CA THR A 219 3.13 20.64 1.95
C THR A 219 4.56 21.15 1.90
N THR A 220 5.00 21.91 2.92
CA THR A 220 6.39 22.36 3.00
C THR A 220 7.34 21.16 3.16
N LYS A 221 8.61 21.34 2.78
CA LYS A 221 9.65 20.31 2.95
C LYS A 221 9.74 19.75 4.38
N LYS A 222 9.53 20.59 5.39
CA LYS A 222 9.55 20.17 6.81
C LYS A 222 8.33 19.30 7.15
N GLU A 223 7.15 19.68 6.66
CA GLU A 223 5.91 18.93 6.86
C GLU A 223 5.94 17.59 6.13
N MET A 224 6.41 17.55 4.89
CA MET A 224 6.56 16.29 4.14
C MET A 224 7.57 15.35 4.80
N ALA A 225 8.69 15.88 5.29
CA ALA A 225 9.65 15.09 6.06
C ALA A 225 9.05 14.57 7.38
N HIS A 226 8.19 15.35 8.04
CA HIS A 226 7.48 14.91 9.24
C HIS A 226 6.46 13.82 8.90
N GLN A 227 5.63 14.05 7.89
CA GLN A 227 4.56 13.14 7.49
C GLN A 227 5.11 11.78 7.08
N ARG A 228 6.23 11.74 6.36
CA ARG A 228 6.93 10.48 6.06
C ARG A 228 7.26 9.66 7.31
N LYS A 229 7.67 10.31 8.41
CA LYS A 229 7.90 9.63 9.69
C LYS A 229 6.59 9.11 10.29
N VAL A 230 5.53 9.91 10.22
CA VAL A 230 4.20 9.50 10.69
C VAL A 230 3.72 8.25 9.92
N LEU A 231 3.76 8.27 8.59
CA LEU A 231 3.34 7.13 7.75
C LEU A 231 4.17 5.87 8.06
N ALA A 232 5.49 6.01 8.24
CA ALA A 232 6.35 4.88 8.61
C ALA A 232 5.98 4.30 9.98
N MET A 233 5.66 5.16 10.95
CA MET A 233 5.19 4.73 12.27
C MET A 233 3.84 4.02 12.19
N GLU A 234 2.93 4.48 11.33
CA GLU A 234 1.63 3.84 11.11
C GLU A 234 1.78 2.42 10.56
N ILE A 235 2.62 2.22 9.55
CA ILE A 235 2.90 0.89 8.98
C ILE A 235 3.49 -0.06 10.03
N LEU A 236 4.45 0.40 10.82
CA LEU A 236 5.07 -0.42 11.85
C LEU A 236 4.11 -0.74 12.99
N THR A 237 3.25 0.20 13.37
CA THR A 237 2.25 0.02 14.44
C THR A 237 1.12 -0.92 14.00
N ALA A 238 0.75 -0.90 12.73
CA ALA A 238 -0.27 -1.78 12.16
C ALA A 238 0.23 -3.20 11.88
N SER A 239 1.54 -3.45 12.02
CA SER A 239 2.15 -4.73 11.72
C SER A 239 1.62 -5.84 12.62
N VAL A 240 1.28 -6.98 12.00
CA VAL A 240 1.03 -8.27 12.67
C VAL A 240 2.22 -9.23 12.55
N PHE A 241 3.35 -8.77 11.99
CA PHE A 241 4.57 -9.57 11.91
C PHE A 241 5.12 -9.86 13.31
N ASP A 242 5.31 -11.14 13.61
CA ASP A 242 5.88 -11.62 14.85
C ASP A 242 7.26 -12.22 14.59
N LYS A 243 8.31 -11.59 15.12
CA LYS A 243 9.70 -12.03 14.91
C LYS A 243 10.02 -13.41 15.51
N GLU A 244 9.19 -13.90 16.44
CA GLU A 244 9.40 -15.18 17.14
C GLU A 244 8.87 -16.35 16.32
N VAL A 245 7.84 -16.10 15.50
CA VAL A 245 7.16 -17.14 14.72
C VAL A 245 7.10 -16.87 13.23
N ASN A 246 7.47 -15.70 12.72
CA ASN A 246 7.48 -15.45 11.27
C ASN A 246 8.90 -15.48 10.71
N CYS A 247 9.05 -16.07 9.52
CA CYS A 247 10.25 -15.94 8.70
C CYS A 247 10.43 -14.48 8.27
N ALA A 248 11.60 -13.90 8.55
CA ALA A 248 11.92 -12.52 8.24
C ALA A 248 12.17 -12.25 6.75
N MET A 249 12.04 -13.24 5.86
CA MET A 249 12.18 -13.06 4.41
C MET A 249 10.86 -13.23 3.64
N CYS A 250 9.97 -14.10 4.12
CA CYS A 250 8.70 -14.40 3.44
C CYS A 250 7.45 -14.22 4.32
N ALA A 251 7.62 -13.81 5.58
CA ALA A 251 6.56 -13.73 6.59
C ALA A 251 5.83 -15.06 6.91
N GLY A 252 6.27 -16.18 6.33
CA GLY A 252 5.70 -17.50 6.61
C GLY A 252 5.80 -17.88 8.08
N ILE A 253 4.78 -18.53 8.62
CA ILE A 253 4.69 -18.89 10.03
C ILE A 253 5.53 -20.16 10.30
N LYS A 254 6.31 -20.14 11.37
CA LYS A 254 7.01 -21.26 11.97
C LYS A 254 5.98 -22.23 12.53
N PRO A 255 6.04 -23.52 12.18
CA PRO A 255 5.16 -24.51 12.79
C PRO A 255 5.28 -24.46 14.32
N PRO A 256 4.16 -24.39 15.07
CA PRO A 256 4.20 -24.50 16.53
C PRO A 256 4.83 -25.84 16.93
N GLY A 257 5.91 -25.79 17.72
CA GLY A 257 6.54 -26.99 18.30
C GLY A 257 7.27 -27.87 17.29
N SER A 258 8.39 -27.40 16.73
CA SER A 258 9.32 -28.17 15.90
C SER A 258 9.80 -29.45 16.62
N MET A 259 8.95 -30.48 16.55
CA MET A 259 9.27 -31.88 16.78
C MET A 259 10.16 -32.35 15.64
N PRO A 260 11.14 -33.23 15.93
CA PRO A 260 12.02 -33.78 14.92
C PRO A 260 11.18 -34.65 13.99
N HIS A 261 11.36 -34.49 12.67
CA HIS A 261 10.65 -35.20 11.61
C HIS A 261 9.20 -34.66 11.44
N HIS A 262 8.85 -33.86 10.44
CA HIS A 262 8.56 -34.32 9.07
C HIS A 262 8.29 -33.16 8.08
N THR A 263 8.90 -31.98 8.26
CA THR A 263 8.85 -30.91 7.25
C THR A 263 10.26 -30.45 6.91
N HIS A 264 10.65 -30.59 5.64
CA HIS A 264 11.97 -30.29 5.07
C HIS A 264 12.38 -28.80 5.07
N THR A 265 11.88 -27.99 6.01
CA THR A 265 12.18 -26.55 6.10
C THR A 265 13.12 -26.30 7.27
N ASP A 266 14.41 -26.22 6.98
CA ASP A 266 15.40 -25.79 7.97
C ASP A 266 15.23 -24.29 8.28
N TRP A 267 15.43 -23.94 9.55
CA TRP A 267 15.33 -22.58 10.06
C TRP A 267 16.66 -22.16 10.68
N ILE A 268 17.03 -20.90 10.48
CA ILE A 268 18.20 -20.27 11.10
C ILE A 268 17.79 -18.98 11.82
N GLN A 269 18.41 -18.68 12.95
CA GLN A 269 18.15 -17.47 13.73
C GLN A 269 19.35 -16.53 13.62
N CYS A 270 19.08 -15.23 13.45
CA CYS A 270 20.11 -14.20 13.48
C CYS A 270 20.57 -13.95 14.92
N ASP A 271 21.87 -14.06 15.19
CA ASP A 271 22.42 -13.89 16.54
C ASP A 271 22.40 -12.44 17.03
N SER A 272 22.21 -11.47 16.12
CA SER A 272 22.15 -10.05 16.48
C SER A 272 20.74 -9.55 16.80
N CYS A 273 19.73 -9.94 16.02
CA CYS A 273 18.35 -9.44 16.19
C CYS A 273 17.32 -10.52 16.54
N PHE A 274 17.75 -11.77 16.65
CA PHE A 274 16.95 -12.93 17.03
C PHE A 274 15.78 -13.24 16.07
N ARG A 275 15.81 -12.66 14.87
CA ARG A 275 14.83 -12.95 13.80
C ARG A 275 15.12 -14.30 13.17
N TRP A 276 14.06 -15.06 12.91
CA TRP A 276 14.11 -16.36 12.26
C TRP A 276 13.97 -16.23 10.74
N CYS A 277 14.67 -17.07 9.99
CA CYS A 277 14.56 -17.19 8.54
C CYS A 277 14.48 -18.66 8.13
N HIS A 278 13.68 -18.97 7.11
CA HIS A 278 13.86 -20.22 6.36
C HIS A 278 15.20 -20.18 5.65
N THR A 279 15.99 -21.23 5.71
CA THR A 279 17.28 -21.30 5.00
C THR A 279 17.10 -21.16 3.49
N GLN A 280 16.02 -21.70 2.94
CA GLN A 280 15.67 -21.61 1.52
C GLN A 280 15.34 -20.18 1.08
N CYS A 281 14.86 -19.33 2.00
CA CYS A 281 14.59 -17.93 1.70
C CYS A 281 15.85 -17.05 1.67
N LEU A 282 17.01 -17.57 2.10
CA LEU A 282 18.27 -16.84 2.16
C LEU A 282 19.16 -17.10 0.94
N HIS A 283 18.83 -18.08 0.10
CA HIS A 283 19.65 -18.51 -1.05
C HIS A 283 21.12 -18.79 -0.68
N MET A 284 21.38 -19.20 0.56
CA MET A 284 22.72 -19.55 1.05
C MET A 284 23.09 -20.98 0.63
N ASP A 285 24.37 -21.22 0.40
CA ASP A 285 24.87 -22.59 0.22
C ASP A 285 24.91 -23.33 1.58
N GLN A 286 24.86 -24.67 1.53
CA GLN A 286 24.76 -25.50 2.73
C GLN A 286 26.00 -25.36 3.64
N LYS A 287 27.16 -25.04 3.08
CA LYS A 287 28.41 -24.79 3.83
C LYS A 287 28.32 -23.52 4.69
N SER A 288 27.64 -22.47 4.21
CA SER A 288 27.45 -21.23 4.98
C SER A 288 26.49 -21.39 6.17
N LEU A 289 25.73 -22.50 6.24
CA LEU A 289 24.85 -22.84 7.37
C LEU A 289 25.55 -23.67 8.45
N GLU A 290 26.72 -24.25 8.14
CA GLU A 290 27.49 -25.11 9.05
C GLU A 290 28.56 -24.33 9.84
N VAL A 291 28.77 -23.05 9.53
CA VAL A 291 29.68 -22.15 10.24
C VAL A 291 28.90 -21.47 11.38
N GLY A 292 29.52 -21.34 12.56
CA GLY A 292 28.94 -20.65 13.73
C GLY A 292 28.57 -19.18 13.48
N ASP A 293 27.99 -18.53 14.50
CA ASP A 293 27.47 -17.15 14.54
C ASP A 293 26.98 -16.56 13.19
N TRP A 294 25.67 -16.62 12.92
CA TRP A 294 25.05 -16.07 11.71
C TRP A 294 24.33 -14.74 11.95
N VAL A 295 24.57 -13.76 11.08
CA VAL A 295 23.95 -12.43 11.13
C VAL A 295 23.16 -12.17 9.84
N CYS A 296 21.87 -11.83 9.97
CA CYS A 296 21.03 -11.53 8.80
C CYS A 296 21.47 -10.24 8.07
N SER A 297 21.08 -10.09 6.81
CA SER A 297 21.39 -8.91 5.98
C SER A 297 20.90 -7.58 6.57
N LEU A 298 19.85 -7.59 7.41
CA LEU A 298 19.42 -6.40 8.13
C LEU A 298 20.38 -6.03 9.25
N CYS A 299 21.11 -6.96 9.85
CA CYS A 299 22.08 -6.71 10.91
C CYS A 299 23.53 -6.60 10.43
N ASP A 300 23.82 -7.13 9.25
CA ASP A 300 25.10 -7.00 8.59
C ASP A 300 25.45 -5.52 8.32
N LYS A 301 26.74 -5.17 8.40
CA LYS A 301 27.22 -3.78 8.45
C LYS A 301 27.35 -3.13 7.07
#